data_AF-A0A524JK33-F1
#
_entry.id   AF-A0A524JK33-F1
#
_cell.length_a   1.000
_cell.length_b   1.000
_cell.length_c   1.000
_cell.angle_alpha   90.00
_cell.angle_beta   90.00
_cell.angle_gamma   90.00
#
_symmetry.space_group_name_H-M   'P 1'
#
loop_
_entity.id
_entity.type
_entity.pdbx_description
1 polymer ?
#
loop_
_entity_poly.entity_id
_entity_poly.type
_entity_poly.pdbx_seq_one_letter_code
_entity_poly.pdbx_strand_id
1 'polypeptide(L)'
;MKEYVITVKETTNPAILKFEANHFLTQHQNYEFKNIDEAKNSPLAQQLFYLPFIKTVYISGNFIALERYGIVEWEDVKDEVAQQLVEYLNAGEPIVAEEPMVKQVAVTVYAEVTPNPSVMKFVASRKIVPTALEFKNIDDAKDAALAKALFHFPFVKEVFMDENYVSVTKYDIADWEDVTLELREYIRDFVADGKEVASTQSIVQKAKVAPSHSNP
;
A
#
# COMPACT_ATOMS: atom_id res chain seq x y z
N MET A 1 23.13 7.85 -16.49
CA MET A 1 21.77 8.38 -16.26
C MET A 1 20.91 7.95 -17.43
N LYS A 2 19.61 7.74 -17.23
CA LYS A 2 18.70 7.56 -18.37
C LYS A 2 18.51 8.94 -19.00
N GLU A 3 18.81 9.06 -20.29
CA GLU A 3 18.62 10.29 -21.04
C GLU A 3 17.23 10.27 -21.65
N TYR A 4 16.41 11.26 -21.31
CA TYR A 4 15.06 11.41 -21.82
C TYR A 4 15.04 12.30 -23.04
N VAL A 5 14.43 11.79 -24.12
CA VAL A 5 14.16 12.54 -25.35
C VAL A 5 12.65 12.58 -25.56
N ILE A 6 12.12 13.76 -25.87
CA ILE A 6 10.69 13.98 -26.13
C ILE A 6 10.46 14.12 -27.63
N THR A 7 9.48 13.38 -28.15
CA THR A 7 8.96 13.48 -29.51
C THR A 7 7.53 13.99 -29.45
N VAL A 8 7.27 15.11 -30.12
CA VAL A 8 5.93 15.70 -30.20
C VAL A 8 5.12 14.99 -31.28
N LYS A 9 3.86 14.65 -30.96
CA LYS A 9 2.89 14.05 -31.86
C LYS A 9 1.54 14.76 -31.76
N GLU A 10 1.01 15.13 -32.90
CA GLU A 10 -0.34 15.65 -33.02
C GLU A 10 -1.37 14.56 -32.70
N THR A 11 -2.54 14.98 -32.22
CA THR A 11 -3.68 14.09 -32.00
C THR A 11 -4.81 14.49 -32.94
N THR A 12 -5.88 13.67 -32.97
CA THR A 12 -7.10 14.01 -33.72
C THR A 12 -7.83 15.22 -33.13
N ASN A 13 -7.51 15.62 -31.90
CA ASN A 13 -8.04 16.82 -31.27
C ASN A 13 -6.97 17.94 -31.32
N PRO A 14 -7.20 19.06 -32.02
CA PRO A 14 -6.22 20.15 -32.14
C PRO A 14 -5.92 20.86 -30.81
N ALA A 15 -6.77 20.73 -29.80
CA ALA A 15 -6.49 21.23 -28.46
C ALA A 15 -5.51 20.33 -27.68
N ILE A 16 -5.29 19.09 -28.13
CA ILE A 16 -4.46 18.10 -27.41
C ILE A 16 -3.20 17.79 -28.20
N LEU A 17 -2.06 17.97 -27.55
CA LEU A 17 -0.75 17.61 -28.08
C LEU A 17 -0.11 16.53 -27.23
N LYS A 18 0.49 15.51 -27.86
CA LYS A 18 1.13 14.38 -27.20
C LYS A 18 2.64 14.54 -27.23
N PHE A 19 3.28 14.40 -26.08
CA PHE A 19 4.72 14.42 -25.89
C PHE A 19 5.15 13.01 -25.49
N GLU A 20 5.73 12.25 -26.43
CA GLU A 20 6.20 10.88 -26.19
C GLU A 20 7.68 10.87 -25.77
N ALA A 21 7.97 10.23 -24.65
CA ALA A 21 9.31 9.94 -24.20
C ALA A 21 9.83 8.60 -24.77
N ASN A 22 11.15 8.51 -24.93
CA ASN A 22 11.86 7.26 -25.25
C ASN A 22 11.85 6.22 -24.11
N HIS A 23 11.36 6.58 -22.93
CA HIS A 23 11.29 5.73 -21.74
C HIS A 23 9.92 5.81 -21.08
N PHE A 24 9.52 4.74 -20.38
CA PHE A 24 8.31 4.75 -19.57
C PHE A 24 8.41 5.80 -18.46
N LEU A 25 7.36 6.61 -18.36
CA LEU A 25 7.12 7.63 -17.35
C LEU A 25 6.29 7.06 -16.19
N THR A 26 5.32 6.19 -16.51
CA THR A 26 4.52 5.44 -15.53
C THR A 26 4.48 3.96 -15.92
N GLN A 27 4.40 3.05 -14.94
CA GLN A 27 4.45 1.60 -15.19
C GLN A 27 3.08 0.92 -15.19
N HIS A 28 2.17 1.35 -14.32
CA HIS A 28 0.94 0.59 -14.03
C HIS A 28 -0.33 1.44 -13.98
N GLN A 29 -0.22 2.76 -14.05
CA GLN A 29 -1.36 3.66 -13.89
C GLN A 29 -1.28 4.82 -14.89
N ASN A 30 -2.48 5.23 -15.33
CA ASN A 30 -2.70 6.42 -16.12
C ASN A 30 -3.25 7.50 -15.19
N TYR A 31 -2.73 8.71 -15.33
CA TYR A 31 -3.16 9.85 -14.54
C TYR A 31 -3.77 10.89 -15.45
N GLU A 32 -4.87 11.47 -15.01
CA GLU A 32 -5.53 12.63 -15.62
C GLU A 32 -5.73 13.65 -14.50
N PHE A 33 -5.25 14.86 -14.73
CA PHE A 33 -5.41 15.98 -13.81
C PHE A 33 -6.08 17.12 -14.58
N LYS A 34 -7.09 17.75 -13.97
CA LYS A 34 -7.82 18.89 -14.58
C LYS A 34 -7.45 20.24 -13.98
N ASN A 35 -6.66 20.24 -12.92
CA ASN A 35 -6.20 21.43 -12.22
C ASN A 35 -5.05 21.09 -11.26
N ILE A 36 -4.44 22.13 -10.68
CA ILE A 36 -3.33 22.02 -9.73
C ILE A 36 -3.71 21.31 -8.42
N ASP A 37 -4.98 21.40 -7.98
CA ASP A 37 -5.46 20.78 -6.74
C ASP A 37 -5.57 19.25 -6.86
N GLU A 38 -5.96 18.76 -8.04
CA GLU A 38 -5.97 17.33 -8.38
C GLU A 38 -4.55 16.78 -8.57
N ALA A 39 -3.62 17.62 -9.03
CA ALA A 39 -2.23 17.26 -9.32
C ALA A 39 -1.32 17.16 -8.08
N LYS A 40 -1.86 17.15 -6.85
CA LYS A 40 -1.05 17.14 -5.61
C LYS A 40 -0.02 16.01 -5.53
N ASN A 41 -0.33 14.86 -6.12
CA ASN A 41 0.56 13.71 -6.17
C ASN A 41 1.49 13.71 -7.40
N SER A 42 1.47 14.73 -8.25
CA SER A 42 2.33 14.81 -9.45
C SER A 42 3.03 16.16 -9.51
N PRO A 43 4.26 16.26 -9.00
CA PRO A 43 5.06 17.49 -9.10
C PRO A 43 5.21 17.97 -10.56
N LEU A 44 5.37 17.04 -11.50
CA LEU A 44 5.38 17.37 -12.94
C LEU A 44 4.07 18.01 -13.40
N ALA A 45 2.91 17.43 -13.05
CA ALA A 45 1.62 18.00 -13.46
C ALA A 45 1.37 19.37 -12.81
N GLN A 46 1.75 19.55 -11.53
CA GLN A 46 1.70 20.87 -10.89
C GLN A 46 2.53 21.89 -11.65
N GLN A 47 3.74 21.52 -12.07
CA GLN A 47 4.61 22.41 -12.84
C GLN A 47 3.96 22.82 -14.17
N LEU A 48 3.35 21.87 -14.87
CA LEU A 48 2.65 22.11 -16.13
C LEU A 48 1.42 23.01 -15.96
N PHE A 49 0.73 22.95 -14.81
CA PHE A 49 -0.39 23.85 -14.52
C PHE A 49 0.00 25.30 -14.23
N TYR A 50 1.28 25.61 -14.01
CA TYR A 50 1.72 27.02 -13.99
C TYR A 50 1.69 27.66 -15.37
N LEU A 51 1.62 26.87 -16.44
CA LEU A 51 1.36 27.38 -17.78
C LEU A 51 -0.13 27.75 -17.88
N PRO A 52 -0.49 29.05 -18.02
CA PRO A 52 -1.87 29.51 -17.86
C PRO A 52 -2.83 29.01 -18.95
N PHE A 53 -2.28 28.46 -20.04
CA PHE A 53 -3.04 27.88 -21.13
C PHE A 53 -3.27 26.38 -20.98
N ILE A 54 -2.72 25.69 -19.98
CA ILE A 54 -2.93 24.25 -19.79
C ILE A 54 -4.25 24.00 -19.05
N LYS A 55 -5.10 23.19 -19.66
CA LYS A 55 -6.43 22.80 -19.15
C LYS A 55 -6.39 21.42 -18.51
N THR A 56 -5.74 20.45 -19.14
CA THR A 56 -5.71 19.06 -18.68
C THR A 56 -4.33 18.46 -18.92
N VAL A 57 -3.83 17.70 -17.95
CA VAL A 57 -2.56 16.95 -18.06
C VAL A 57 -2.87 15.45 -17.96
N TYR A 58 -2.49 14.70 -18.98
CA TYR A 58 -2.58 13.24 -19.03
C TYR A 58 -1.17 12.64 -18.99
N ILE A 59 -0.92 11.69 -18.09
CA ILE A 59 0.36 10.99 -17.99
C ILE A 59 0.09 9.48 -18.07
N SER A 60 0.63 8.81 -19.08
CA SER A 60 0.37 7.39 -19.29
C SER A 60 1.53 6.71 -20.03
N GLY A 61 1.97 5.57 -19.52
CA GLY A 61 2.99 4.75 -20.16
C GLY A 61 4.26 5.57 -20.39
N ASN A 62 4.60 5.82 -21.65
CA ASN A 62 5.75 6.63 -22.05
C ASN A 62 5.40 8.02 -22.58
N PHE A 63 4.21 8.57 -22.33
CA PHE A 63 3.83 9.87 -22.88
C PHE A 63 3.08 10.76 -21.90
N ILE A 64 3.12 12.06 -22.19
CA ILE A 64 2.33 13.11 -21.56
C ILE A 64 1.47 13.74 -22.65
N ALA A 65 0.16 13.80 -22.48
CA ALA A 65 -0.70 14.57 -23.37
C ALA A 65 -1.25 15.79 -22.63
N LEU A 66 -1.19 16.94 -23.29
CA LEU A 66 -1.61 18.21 -22.73
C LEU A 66 -2.77 18.73 -23.54
N GLU A 67 -3.87 19.06 -22.87
CA GLU A 67 -4.97 19.82 -23.45
C GLU A 67 -4.79 21.29 -23.09
N ARG A 68 -4.85 22.17 -24.10
CA ARG A 68 -4.78 23.62 -23.90
C ARG A 68 -6.16 24.28 -23.90
N TYR A 69 -6.25 25.47 -23.31
CA TYR A 69 -7.30 26.44 -23.56
C TYR A 69 -7.12 27.07 -24.96
N GLY A 70 -8.22 27.57 -25.52
CA GLY A 70 -8.28 28.23 -26.83
C GLY A 70 -7.61 29.61 -26.91
N ILE A 71 -6.69 29.94 -26.00
CA ILE A 71 -6.05 31.26 -25.88
C ILE A 71 -4.67 31.34 -26.53
N VAL A 72 -4.06 30.19 -26.86
CA VAL A 72 -2.72 30.04 -27.44
C VAL A 72 -2.77 28.86 -28.43
N GLU A 73 -1.99 28.89 -29.51
CA GLU A 73 -1.85 27.76 -30.44
C GLU A 73 -0.62 26.91 -30.12
N TRP A 74 -0.69 25.59 -30.38
CA TRP A 74 0.41 24.68 -30.05
C TRP A 74 1.69 24.98 -30.83
N GLU A 75 1.58 25.48 -32.07
CA GLU A 75 2.74 25.86 -32.88
C GLU A 75 3.63 26.91 -32.22
N ASP A 76 3.05 27.77 -31.37
CA ASP A 76 3.78 28.86 -30.73
C ASP A 76 4.52 28.42 -29.46
N VAL A 77 4.10 27.30 -28.84
CA VAL A 77 4.57 26.91 -27.49
C VAL A 77 5.07 25.47 -27.37
N LYS A 78 4.85 24.61 -28.37
CA LYS A 78 5.18 23.18 -28.28
C LYS A 78 6.66 22.91 -28.00
N ASP A 79 7.56 23.71 -28.57
CA ASP A 79 9.00 23.52 -28.42
C ASP A 79 9.47 23.90 -27.00
N GLU A 80 8.93 24.98 -26.44
CA GLU A 80 9.22 25.40 -25.05
C GLU A 80 8.72 24.35 -24.05
N VAL A 81 7.50 23.84 -24.26
CA VAL A 81 6.93 22.80 -23.40
C VAL A 81 7.71 21.49 -23.53
N ALA A 82 8.11 21.09 -24.75
CA ALA A 82 8.95 19.91 -24.95
C ALA A 82 10.30 20.04 -24.25
N GLN A 83 10.94 21.22 -24.34
CA GLN A 83 12.20 21.51 -23.66
C GLN A 83 12.05 21.43 -22.13
N GLN A 84 10.99 22.03 -21.58
CA GLN A 84 10.68 21.95 -20.14
C GLN A 84 10.51 20.50 -19.67
N LEU A 85 9.82 19.66 -20.44
CA LEU A 85 9.66 18.24 -20.15
C LEU A 85 11.00 17.50 -20.19
N VAL A 86 11.85 17.77 -21.19
CA VAL A 86 13.19 17.18 -21.30
C VAL A 86 14.04 17.53 -20.09
N GLU A 87 14.06 18.80 -19.68
CA GLU A 87 14.83 19.26 -18.52
C GLU A 87 14.36 18.60 -17.23
N TYR A 88 13.05 18.57 -17.00
CA TYR A 88 12.46 17.95 -15.82
C TYR A 88 12.80 16.46 -15.71
N LEU A 89 12.60 15.71 -16.80
CA LEU A 89 12.82 14.27 -16.83
C LEU A 89 14.30 13.91 -16.66
N ASN A 90 15.20 14.72 -17.23
CA ASN A 90 16.64 14.52 -17.08
C ASN A 90 17.19 15.00 -15.72
N ALA A 91 16.50 15.92 -15.03
CA ALA A 91 16.80 16.27 -13.64
C ALA A 91 16.50 15.12 -12.66
N GLY A 92 15.70 14.13 -13.09
CA GLY A 92 15.35 12.96 -12.29
C GLY A 92 14.32 13.23 -11.21
N GLU A 93 13.54 14.31 -11.35
CA GLU A 93 12.48 14.65 -10.42
C GLU A 93 11.29 13.67 -10.51
N PRO A 94 10.51 13.47 -9.42
CA PRO A 94 9.39 12.53 -9.42
C PRO A 94 8.24 12.99 -10.32
N ILE A 95 7.89 12.19 -11.33
CA ILE A 95 6.75 12.47 -12.22
C ILE A 95 5.43 12.38 -11.47
N VAL A 96 5.25 11.30 -10.71
CA VAL A 96 4.14 11.10 -9.75
C VAL A 96 4.75 10.61 -8.46
N ALA A 97 4.49 11.31 -7.36
CA ALA A 97 4.69 10.83 -6.01
C ALA A 97 3.63 9.76 -5.72
N GLU A 98 3.99 8.50 -5.95
CA GLU A 98 3.18 7.37 -5.50
C GLU A 98 3.22 7.34 -3.97
N GLU A 99 2.13 7.74 -3.31
CA GLU A 99 1.90 7.25 -1.96
C GLU A 99 1.77 5.73 -2.06
N PRO A 100 2.41 4.95 -1.17
CA PRO A 100 2.27 3.51 -1.20
C PRO A 100 0.80 3.18 -0.95
N MET A 101 0.05 2.95 -2.02
CA MET A 101 -1.25 2.30 -1.96
C MET A 101 -0.98 0.93 -1.36
N VAL A 102 -1.27 0.80 -0.07
CA VAL A 102 -1.35 -0.49 0.60
C VAL A 102 -2.39 -1.28 -0.18
N LYS A 103 -1.94 -2.17 -1.07
CA LYS A 103 -2.82 -3.10 -1.77
C LYS A 103 -3.46 -3.95 -0.68
N GLN A 104 -4.68 -3.60 -0.31
CA GLN A 104 -5.53 -4.40 0.57
C GLN A 104 -5.61 -5.79 -0.05
N VAL A 105 -4.89 -6.74 0.53
CA VAL A 105 -4.90 -8.10 0.04
C VAL A 105 -6.24 -8.68 0.46
N ALA A 106 -6.97 -9.30 -0.47
CA ALA A 106 -8.20 -9.99 -0.15
C ALA A 106 -7.92 -11.12 0.85
N VAL A 107 -8.32 -10.93 2.11
CA VAL A 107 -8.13 -11.87 3.21
C VAL A 107 -9.49 -12.16 3.82
N THR A 108 -9.77 -13.45 4.02
CA THR A 108 -10.90 -13.87 4.85
C THR A 108 -10.37 -14.39 6.17
N VAL A 109 -11.09 -14.13 7.24
CA VAL A 109 -10.85 -14.70 8.57
C VAL A 109 -12.16 -15.34 9.02
N TYR A 110 -12.10 -16.50 9.65
CA TYR A 110 -13.24 -17.14 10.32
C TYR A 110 -12.83 -17.62 11.71
N ALA A 111 -13.81 -17.72 12.60
CA ALA A 111 -13.60 -18.18 13.97
C ALA A 111 -13.96 -19.66 14.11
N GLU A 112 -13.10 -20.42 14.77
CA GLU A 112 -13.27 -21.81 15.15
C GLU A 112 -13.31 -21.92 16.67
N VAL A 113 -14.32 -22.60 17.18
CA VAL A 113 -14.37 -22.99 18.60
C VAL A 113 -13.29 -24.03 18.88
N THR A 114 -12.68 -23.96 20.06
CA THR A 114 -11.73 -24.97 20.52
C THR A 114 -12.36 -25.80 21.65
N PRO A 115 -11.80 -26.99 21.97
CA PRO A 115 -12.24 -27.74 23.15
C PRO A 115 -12.10 -26.97 24.47
N ASN A 116 -11.25 -25.93 24.50
CA ASN A 116 -11.13 -25.03 25.64
C ASN A 116 -12.09 -23.84 25.46
N PRO A 117 -13.13 -23.69 26.30
CA PRO A 117 -14.11 -22.61 26.16
C PRO A 117 -13.52 -21.21 26.37
N SER A 118 -12.36 -21.10 27.01
CA SER A 118 -11.65 -19.81 27.17
C SER A 118 -10.83 -19.42 25.95
N VAL A 119 -10.76 -20.27 24.92
CA VAL A 119 -9.90 -20.08 23.75
C VAL A 119 -10.71 -20.17 22.46
N MET A 120 -10.54 -19.16 21.62
CA MET A 120 -11.08 -19.16 20.26
C MET A 120 -9.96 -19.00 19.25
N LYS A 121 -10.07 -19.70 18.12
CA LYS A 121 -9.09 -19.69 17.04
C LYS A 121 -9.64 -18.92 15.86
N PHE A 122 -8.87 -17.98 15.31
CA PHE A 122 -9.20 -17.17 14.16
C PHE A 122 -8.29 -17.55 13.00
N VAL A 123 -8.84 -18.17 11.96
CA VAL A 123 -8.08 -18.71 10.83
C VAL A 123 -8.21 -17.79 9.63
N ALA A 124 -7.07 -17.33 9.10
CA ALA A 124 -6.99 -16.52 7.90
C ALA A 124 -6.79 -17.38 6.63
N SER A 125 -7.21 -16.84 5.49
CA SER A 125 -6.98 -17.46 4.17
C SER A 125 -5.52 -17.44 3.72
N ARG A 126 -4.62 -16.82 4.48
CA ARG A 126 -3.20 -16.72 4.16
C ARG A 126 -2.32 -16.87 5.40
N LYS A 127 -1.04 -17.18 5.16
CA LYS A 127 -0.02 -17.25 6.21
C LYS A 127 0.16 -15.89 6.89
N ILE A 128 0.16 -15.90 8.22
CA ILE A 128 0.28 -14.76 9.13
C ILE A 128 1.71 -14.73 9.72
N VAL A 129 2.23 -15.87 10.19
CA VAL A 129 3.58 -15.99 10.78
C VAL A 129 4.32 -17.23 10.23
N PRO A 130 5.66 -17.18 10.11
CA PRO A 130 6.46 -18.31 9.63
C PRO A 130 6.65 -19.43 10.67
N THR A 131 6.56 -19.11 11.96
CA THR A 131 6.76 -20.00 13.10
C THR A 131 5.76 -19.67 14.20
N ALA A 132 5.44 -20.65 15.05
CA ALA A 132 4.60 -20.44 16.22
C ALA A 132 5.17 -19.35 17.17
N LEU A 133 4.31 -18.44 17.60
CA LEU A 133 4.62 -17.37 18.54
C LEU A 133 3.56 -17.33 19.64
N GLU A 134 4.00 -17.36 20.90
CA GLU A 134 3.13 -17.24 22.07
C GLU A 134 3.43 -15.94 22.83
N PHE A 135 2.39 -15.27 23.29
CA PHE A 135 2.45 -14.04 24.07
C PHE A 135 1.48 -14.15 25.25
N LYS A 136 1.97 -13.95 26.48
CA LYS A 136 1.15 -14.07 27.70
C LYS A 136 0.68 -12.73 28.25
N ASN A 137 1.20 -11.63 27.71
CA ASN A 137 0.86 -10.26 28.07
C ASN A 137 1.37 -9.30 26.99
N ILE A 138 1.02 -8.02 27.12
CA ILE A 138 1.42 -6.95 26.20
C ILE A 138 2.93 -6.68 26.17
N ASP A 139 3.65 -6.91 27.28
CA ASP A 139 5.09 -6.69 27.37
C ASP A 139 5.90 -7.74 26.58
N ASP A 140 5.36 -8.96 26.47
CA ASP A 140 5.92 -10.03 25.63
C ASP A 140 5.70 -9.77 24.13
N ALA A 141 4.70 -8.95 23.79
CA ALA A 141 4.28 -8.66 22.42
C ALA A 141 5.07 -7.52 21.76
N LYS A 142 6.21 -7.09 22.33
CA LYS A 142 7.02 -5.94 21.85
C LYS A 142 7.27 -5.93 20.34
N ASP A 143 7.40 -7.11 19.76
CA ASP A 143 7.73 -7.27 18.37
C ASP A 143 6.62 -7.90 17.52
N ALA A 144 5.41 -8.02 18.07
CA ALA A 144 4.24 -8.55 17.37
C ALA A 144 3.12 -7.51 17.39
N ALA A 145 3.04 -6.71 16.33
CA ALA A 145 2.11 -5.59 16.25
C ALA A 145 0.66 -6.06 16.36
N LEU A 146 0.31 -7.20 15.76
CA LEU A 146 -1.02 -7.81 15.93
C LEU A 146 -1.27 -8.25 17.38
N ALA A 147 -0.27 -8.82 18.06
CA ALA A 147 -0.44 -9.28 19.44
C ALA A 147 -0.65 -8.09 20.37
N LYS A 148 0.15 -7.02 20.24
CA LYS A 148 -0.05 -5.77 21.01
C LYS A 148 -1.45 -5.21 20.80
N ALA A 149 -1.88 -5.16 19.55
CA ALA A 149 -3.20 -4.67 19.21
C ALA A 149 -4.29 -5.50 19.90
N LEU A 150 -4.19 -6.83 19.86
CA LEU A 150 -5.11 -7.74 20.54
C LEU A 150 -5.09 -7.58 22.07
N PHE A 151 -3.94 -7.25 22.68
CA PHE A 151 -3.88 -6.97 24.13
C PHE A 151 -4.53 -5.66 24.57
N HIS A 152 -4.87 -4.75 23.65
CA HIS A 152 -5.66 -3.57 24.03
C HIS A 152 -7.14 -3.91 24.31
N PHE A 153 -7.60 -5.08 23.87
CA PHE A 153 -8.91 -5.59 24.25
C PHE A 153 -8.83 -6.10 25.69
N PRO A 154 -9.61 -5.54 26.64
CA PRO A 154 -9.44 -5.79 28.08
C PRO A 154 -9.71 -7.24 28.49
N PHE A 155 -10.42 -7.99 27.65
CA PHE A 155 -10.73 -9.40 27.88
C PHE A 155 -9.66 -10.34 27.33
N VAL A 156 -8.65 -9.88 26.59
CA VAL A 156 -7.61 -10.74 26.01
C VAL A 156 -6.53 -11.02 27.05
N LYS A 157 -6.37 -12.31 27.36
CA LYS A 157 -5.40 -12.80 28.35
C LYS A 157 -4.11 -13.27 27.69
N GLU A 158 -4.20 -14.06 26.62
CA GLU A 158 -3.04 -14.63 25.93
C GLU A 158 -3.31 -14.68 24.42
N VAL A 159 -2.26 -14.54 23.62
CA VAL A 159 -2.34 -14.60 22.17
C VAL A 159 -1.30 -15.59 21.67
N PHE A 160 -1.74 -16.55 20.86
CA PHE A 160 -0.89 -17.50 20.17
C PHE A 160 -1.10 -17.34 18.66
N MET A 161 -0.02 -17.34 17.88
CA MET A 161 -0.06 -17.23 16.44
C MET A 161 0.75 -18.34 15.83
N ASP A 162 0.20 -19.03 14.84
CA ASP A 162 0.94 -20.05 14.10
C ASP A 162 0.40 -20.18 12.69
N GLU A 163 1.30 -20.39 11.73
CA GLU A 163 1.04 -20.40 10.29
C GLU A 163 0.02 -19.35 9.83
N ASN A 164 -1.25 -19.73 9.65
CA ASN A 164 -2.33 -18.90 9.16
C ASN A 164 -3.41 -18.58 10.20
N TYR A 165 -3.20 -18.85 11.49
CA TYR A 165 -4.22 -18.61 12.52
C TYR A 165 -3.68 -17.90 13.75
N VAL A 166 -4.61 -17.29 14.48
CA VAL A 166 -4.40 -16.64 15.77
C VAL A 166 -5.37 -17.23 16.78
N SER A 167 -4.87 -17.81 17.86
CA SER A 167 -5.68 -18.22 19.00
C SER A 167 -5.64 -17.14 20.08
N VAL A 168 -6.80 -16.78 20.59
CA VAL A 168 -6.96 -15.78 21.65
C VAL A 168 -7.56 -16.49 22.86
N THR A 169 -6.84 -16.44 23.97
CA THR A 169 -7.35 -16.83 25.28
C THR A 169 -7.96 -15.61 25.95
N LYS A 170 -9.21 -15.70 26.41
CA LYS A 170 -9.89 -14.61 27.11
C LYS A 170 -9.86 -14.77 28.63
N TYR A 171 -9.96 -13.66 29.36
CA TYR A 171 -10.39 -13.63 30.75
C TYR A 171 -11.88 -13.97 30.85
N ASP A 172 -12.30 -14.45 32.01
CA ASP A 172 -13.71 -14.80 32.29
C ASP A 172 -14.54 -13.55 32.64
N ILE A 173 -14.50 -12.55 31.74
CA ILE A 173 -15.19 -11.26 31.88
C ILE A 173 -15.95 -10.85 30.62
N ALA A 174 -15.88 -11.67 29.56
CA ALA A 174 -16.53 -11.44 28.28
C ALA A 174 -16.99 -12.77 27.69
N ASP A 175 -18.09 -12.78 26.95
CA ASP A 175 -18.57 -13.96 26.23
C ASP A 175 -18.13 -13.95 24.78
N TRP A 176 -17.83 -15.13 24.23
CA TRP A 176 -17.37 -15.24 22.85
C TRP A 176 -18.43 -14.75 21.86
N GLU A 177 -19.72 -14.96 22.15
CA GLU A 177 -20.82 -14.51 21.29
C GLU A 177 -20.79 -13.00 21.04
N ASP A 178 -20.32 -12.22 22.02
CA ASP A 178 -20.26 -10.75 21.93
C ASP A 178 -18.99 -10.25 21.23
N VAL A 179 -17.85 -10.91 21.44
CA VAL A 179 -16.53 -10.40 21.02
C VAL A 179 -15.98 -11.04 19.74
N THR A 180 -16.57 -12.15 19.29
CA THR A 180 -16.05 -12.91 18.13
C THR A 180 -16.02 -12.07 16.86
N LEU A 181 -17.10 -11.34 16.56
CA LEU A 181 -17.19 -10.56 15.33
C LEU A 181 -16.16 -9.44 15.32
N GLU A 182 -16.03 -8.70 16.43
CA GLU A 182 -15.08 -7.60 16.57
C GLU A 182 -13.63 -8.08 16.35
N LEU A 183 -13.21 -9.15 17.04
CA LEU A 183 -11.87 -9.71 16.87
C LEU A 183 -11.62 -10.25 15.47
N ARG A 184 -12.62 -10.92 14.87
CA ARG A 184 -12.52 -11.46 13.52
C ARG A 184 -12.27 -10.35 12.50
N GLU A 185 -13.07 -9.28 12.55
CA GLU A 185 -12.94 -8.15 11.63
C GLU A 185 -11.61 -7.43 11.86
N TYR A 186 -11.21 -7.24 13.12
CA TYR A 186 -9.94 -6.62 13.46
C TYR A 186 -8.75 -7.41 12.91
N ILE A 187 -8.71 -8.73 13.12
CA ILE A 187 -7.64 -9.60 12.61
C ILE A 187 -7.65 -9.59 11.07
N ARG A 188 -8.84 -9.64 10.45
CA ARG A 188 -8.95 -9.57 8.98
C ARG A 188 -8.33 -8.28 8.46
N ASP A 189 -8.71 -7.13 9.00
CA ASP A 189 -8.26 -5.83 8.51
C ASP A 189 -6.76 -5.64 8.75
N PHE A 190 -6.26 -6.09 9.92
CA PHE A 190 -4.83 -6.06 10.21
C PHE A 190 -4.01 -6.89 9.20
N VAL A 191 -4.51 -8.07 8.85
CA VAL A 191 -3.86 -8.93 7.86
C VAL A 191 -4.05 -8.34 6.44
N ALA A 192 -5.22 -7.83 6.08
CA ALA A 192 -5.48 -7.21 4.78
C ALA A 192 -4.59 -5.99 4.50
N ASP A 193 -4.35 -5.15 5.52
CA ASP A 193 -3.46 -3.99 5.50
C ASP A 193 -1.99 -4.34 5.21
N GLY A 194 -1.60 -5.63 5.23
CA GLY A 194 -0.23 -6.05 4.96
C GLY A 194 0.79 -5.53 5.99
N LYS A 195 0.31 -5.01 7.13
CA LYS A 195 1.15 -4.60 8.26
C LYS A 195 1.94 -5.82 8.74
N GLU A 196 3.22 -5.60 9.06
CA GLU A 196 4.09 -6.66 9.56
C GLU A 196 3.51 -7.20 10.87
N VAL A 197 2.99 -8.45 10.83
CA VAL A 197 2.29 -9.08 11.97
C VAL A 197 3.25 -9.28 13.15
N ALA A 198 4.50 -9.63 12.85
CA ALA A 198 5.60 -9.68 13.80
C ALA A 198 6.94 -9.35 13.11
N SER A 199 7.82 -8.62 13.82
CA SER A 199 9.12 -8.21 13.30
C SER A 199 10.01 -9.42 12.99
N THR A 200 10.81 -9.29 11.94
CA THR A 200 11.71 -10.36 11.45
C THR A 200 12.71 -10.85 12.50
N GLN A 201 13.08 -10.04 13.49
CA GLN A 201 14.08 -10.39 14.51
C GLN A 201 13.54 -11.38 15.57
N SER A 202 12.25 -11.32 15.86
CA SER A 202 11.61 -12.09 16.93
C SER A 202 11.22 -13.49 16.48
N ILE A 203 10.99 -13.62 15.18
CA ILE A 203 10.87 -14.90 14.47
C ILE A 203 12.17 -15.72 14.62
N VAL A 204 13.34 -15.07 14.52
CA VAL A 204 14.65 -15.76 14.61
C VAL A 204 15.02 -16.12 16.05
N GLN A 205 14.68 -15.29 17.05
CA GLN A 205 14.98 -15.60 18.45
C GLN A 205 14.11 -16.73 19.01
N LYS A 206 12.81 -16.78 18.72
CA LYS A 206 11.92 -17.86 19.22
C LYS A 206 12.11 -19.19 18.50
N ALA A 207 12.53 -19.20 17.23
CA ALA A 207 12.88 -20.43 16.51
C ALA A 207 14.08 -21.20 17.13
N LYS A 208 14.90 -20.53 17.96
CA LYS A 208 16.05 -21.13 18.64
C LYS A 208 15.71 -21.77 19.99
N VAL A 209 14.49 -21.55 20.51
CA VAL A 209 14.07 -21.96 21.87
C VAL A 209 13.07 -23.13 21.87
N ALA A 210 12.56 -23.55 20.69
CA ALA A 210 11.75 -24.76 20.60
C ALA A 210 12.61 -25.99 20.97
N PRO A 211 12.20 -26.84 21.93
CA PRO A 211 12.97 -28.02 22.29
C PRO A 211 12.95 -29.00 21.12
N SER A 212 14.13 -29.44 20.70
CA SER A 212 14.29 -30.60 19.84
C SER A 212 13.66 -31.80 20.52
N HIS A 213 12.46 -32.21 20.10
CA HIS A 213 11.98 -33.56 20.40
C HIS A 213 12.81 -34.55 19.59
N SER A 214 13.97 -34.89 20.15
CA SER A 214 14.69 -36.13 19.87
C SER A 214 13.85 -37.29 20.40
N ASN A 215 13.26 -38.06 19.49
CA ASN A 215 12.62 -39.32 19.85
C ASN A 215 13.68 -40.44 19.81
N PRO A 216 13.77 -41.31 20.83
CA PRO A 216 14.66 -42.49 20.81
C PRO A 216 14.20 -43.57 19.82
#